data_AF-A0A1E1WBP3-F1
#
_entry.id   AF-A0A1E1WBP3-F1
#
_cell.length_a   1.000
_cell.length_b   1.000
_cell.length_c   1.000
_cell.angle_alpha   90.00
_cell.angle_beta   90.00
_cell.angle_gamma   90.00
#
_symmetry.space_group_name_H-M   'P 1'
#
loop_
_entity.id
_entity.type
_entity.pdbx_description
1 polymer ?
#
loop_
_entity_poly.entity_id
_entity_poly.type
_entity_poly.pdbx_seq_one_letter_code
_entity_poly.pdbx_strand_id
1 'polypeptide(L)'
;QQVDRGWQPLAFFSKKLTEKQTTLPAYYRELLAVYESVQHFRHVLETQHTTIFTDHKPLLYAFSQKREKLPPPQLNQLSFISQFTTDIQYVKGADNVVADAMSRVEAITLEGDHTALAK
;
A
#
# COMPACT_ATOMS: atom_id res chain seq x y z
N GLN A 1 11.01 -11.38 -2.50
CA GLN A 1 11.50 -12.73 -2.80
C GLN A 1 12.89 -12.92 -2.20
N GLN A 2 13.18 -14.12 -1.70
CA GLN A 2 14.52 -14.47 -1.28
C GLN A 2 15.28 -14.98 -2.51
N VAL A 3 16.29 -14.23 -2.94
CA VAL A 3 17.19 -14.62 -4.03
C VAL A 3 18.59 -14.71 -3.43
N ASP A 4 19.23 -15.86 -3.62
CA ASP A 4 20.51 -16.20 -3.00
C ASP A 4 20.49 -16.09 -1.47
N ARG A 5 21.04 -14.99 -0.92
CA ARG A 5 21.17 -14.70 0.52
C ARG A 5 20.46 -13.41 0.94
N GLY A 6 19.69 -12.78 0.05
CA GLY A 6 19.10 -11.47 0.28
C GLY A 6 17.59 -11.44 0.01
N TRP A 7 16.89 -10.61 0.79
CA TRP A 7 15.53 -10.22 0.46
C TRP A 7 15.58 -9.15 -0.63
N GLN A 8 14.96 -9.48 -1.76
CA GLN A 8 14.80 -8.55 -2.88
C GLN A 8 13.33 -8.21 -3.09
N PRO A 9 13.00 -6.96 -3.44
CA PRO A 9 11.65 -6.59 -3.83
C PRO A 9 11.23 -7.36 -5.09
N LEU A 10 9.97 -7.79 -5.13
CA LEU A 10 9.39 -8.43 -6.31
C LEU A 10 8.88 -7.41 -7.32
N ALA A 11 8.15 -6.42 -6.81
CA ALA A 11 7.56 -5.34 -7.58
C ALA A 11 7.26 -4.18 -6.64
N PHE A 12 7.04 -3.01 -7.23
CA PHE A 12 6.70 -1.79 -6.52
C PHE A 12 5.40 -1.21 -7.07
N PHE A 13 4.60 -0.63 -6.18
CA PHE A 13 3.37 0.06 -6.53
C PHE A 13 3.27 1.33 -5.71
N SER A 14 2.92 2.43 -6.37
CA SER A 14 2.59 3.70 -5.72
C SER A 14 1.48 4.37 -6.51
N LYS A 15 0.56 5.02 -5.80
CA LYS A 15 -0.56 5.73 -6.38
C LYS A 15 -0.80 7.04 -5.65
N LYS A 16 -0.88 8.12 -6.42
CA LYS A 16 -1.17 9.45 -5.88
C LYS A 16 -2.63 9.52 -5.44
N LEU A 17 -2.84 10.02 -4.22
CA LEU A 17 -4.18 10.33 -3.73
C LEU A 17 -4.78 11.51 -4.51
N THR A 18 -6.07 11.42 -4.80
CA THR A 18 -6.85 12.56 -5.34
C THR A 18 -7.00 13.66 -4.29
N GLU A 19 -7.28 14.89 -4.72
CA GLU A 19 -7.52 16.02 -3.80
C GLU A 19 -8.61 15.73 -2.75
N LYS A 20 -9.65 14.98 -3.13
CA LYS A 20 -10.67 14.56 -2.18
C LYS A 20 -10.11 13.58 -1.15
N GLN A 21 -9.27 12.65 -1.58
CA GLN A 21 -8.67 11.63 -0.69
C GLN A 21 -7.59 12.21 0.22
N THR A 22 -6.86 13.25 -0.19
CA THR A 22 -5.84 13.88 0.68
C THR A 22 -6.44 14.53 1.91
N THR A 23 -7.69 15.00 1.83
CA THR A 23 -8.43 15.58 2.98
C THR A 23 -8.96 14.56 3.97
N LEU A 24 -8.90 13.26 3.65
CA LEU A 24 -9.35 12.20 4.55
C LEU A 24 -8.39 12.08 5.76
N PRO A 25 -8.91 11.65 6.93
CA PRO A 25 -8.05 11.34 8.08
C PRO A 25 -7.00 10.28 7.74
N ALA A 26 -5.84 10.35 8.39
CA ALA A 26 -4.70 9.47 8.13
C ALA A 26 -5.11 7.99 8.03
N TYR A 27 -5.86 7.48 9.00
CA TYR A 27 -6.34 6.10 9.01
C TYR A 27 -7.01 5.67 7.68
N TYR A 28 -7.88 6.52 7.11
CA TYR A 28 -8.58 6.19 5.87
C TYR A 28 -7.65 6.22 4.65
N ARG A 29 -6.67 7.13 4.64
CA ARG A 29 -5.66 7.21 3.58
C ARG A 29 -4.76 5.99 3.60
N GLU A 30 -4.30 5.59 4.79
CA GLU A 30 -3.47 4.40 4.97
C GLU A 30 -4.24 3.12 4.61
N LEU A 31 -5.50 2.99 5.06
CA LEU A 31 -6.34 1.85 4.69
C LEU A 31 -6.57 1.78 3.18
N LEU A 32 -6.82 2.92 2.54
CA LEU A 32 -6.97 3.00 1.09
C LEU A 32 -5.69 2.57 0.37
N ALA A 33 -4.52 3.02 0.83
CA ALA A 33 -3.24 2.63 0.24
C ALA A 33 -3.01 1.11 0.32
N VAL A 34 -3.34 0.49 1.46
CA VAL A 34 -3.30 -0.97 1.61
C VAL A 34 -4.28 -1.65 0.66
N TYR A 35 -5.53 -1.19 0.62
CA TYR A 35 -6.56 -1.74 -0.25
C TYR A 35 -6.16 -1.70 -1.73
N GLU A 36 -5.66 -0.56 -2.22
CA GLU A 36 -5.24 -0.40 -3.60
C GLU A 36 -4.00 -1.25 -3.93
N SER A 37 -3.07 -1.41 -2.98
CA SER A 37 -1.92 -2.29 -3.12
C SER A 37 -2.34 -3.76 -3.22
N VAL A 38 -3.28 -4.20 -2.39
CA VAL A 38 -3.82 -5.57 -2.44
C VAL A 38 -4.59 -5.80 -3.75
N GLN A 39 -5.33 -4.81 -4.23
CA GLN A 39 -5.98 -4.89 -5.54
C GLN A 39 -4.96 -5.03 -6.68
N HIS A 40 -3.89 -4.25 -6.65
CA HIS A 40 -2.86 -4.27 -7.68
C HIS A 40 -2.12 -5.61 -7.73
N PHE A 41 -1.74 -6.15 -6.57
CA PHE A 41 -1.00 -7.41 -6.46
C PHE A 41 -1.87 -8.66 -6.32
N ARG A 42 -3.20 -8.55 -6.51
CA ARG A 42 -4.18 -9.64 -6.29
C ARG A 42 -3.68 -11.01 -6.76
N HIS A 43 -3.29 -11.12 -8.03
CA HIS A 43 -2.86 -12.39 -8.64
C HIS A 43 -1.62 -13.00 -7.95
N VAL A 44 -0.72 -12.16 -7.42
CA VAL A 44 0.45 -12.63 -6.68
C VAL A 44 0.04 -13.08 -5.27
N LEU A 45 -0.82 -12.29 -4.62
CA LEU A 45 -1.29 -12.53 -3.26
C LEU A 45 -2.17 -13.78 -3.11
N GLU A 46 -2.94 -14.15 -4.15
CA GLU A 46 -3.77 -15.36 -4.15
C GLU A 46 -2.97 -16.65 -4.00
N THR A 47 -1.69 -16.63 -4.40
CA THR A 47 -0.86 -17.83 -4.45
C THR A 47 -0.07 -18.11 -3.17
N GLN A 48 0.02 -17.14 -2.26
CA GLN A 48 0.95 -17.18 -1.12
C GLN A 48 0.39 -16.47 0.11
N HIS A 49 0.68 -17.01 1.29
CA HIS A 49 0.43 -16.30 2.54
C HIS A 49 1.18 -14.97 2.56
N THR A 50 0.46 -13.88 2.81
CA THR A 50 1.03 -12.53 2.79
C THR A 50 0.83 -11.84 4.13
N THR A 51 1.86 -11.14 4.58
CA THR A 51 1.81 -10.22 5.73
C THR A 51 1.89 -8.79 5.22
N ILE A 52 1.04 -7.90 5.73
CA ILE A 52 1.07 -6.46 5.42
C ILE A 52 1.89 -5.75 6.50
N PHE A 53 2.98 -5.12 6.11
CA PHE A 53 3.76 -4.26 7.00
C PHE A 53 3.34 -2.80 6.82
N THR A 54 3.07 -2.11 7.94
CA THR A 54 2.70 -0.69 7.96
C THR A 54 3.32 0.02 9.16
N ASP A 55 3.68 1.28 9.00
CA ASP A 55 4.07 2.15 10.12
C ASP A 55 2.89 2.85 10.79
N HIS A 56 1.66 2.58 10.32
CA HIS A 56 0.44 3.12 10.90
C HIS A 56 -0.18 2.17 11.93
N LYS A 57 0.22 2.32 13.20
CA LYS A 57 -0.25 1.50 14.33
C LYS A 57 -1.77 1.27 14.40
N PRO A 58 -2.65 2.25 14.12
CA PRO A 58 -4.10 2.01 14.15
C PRO A 58 -4.59 0.90 13.21
N LEU A 59 -3.88 0.60 12.11
CA LEU A 59 -4.27 -0.47 11.18
C LEU A 59 -4.07 -1.88 11.72
N LEU A 60 -3.20 -2.08 12.71
CA LEU A 60 -3.00 -3.39 13.34
C LEU A 60 -4.29 -3.94 13.94
N TYR A 61 -5.17 -3.04 14.38
CA TYR A 61 -6.44 -3.40 15.00
C TYR A 61 -7.62 -3.32 14.02
N ALA A 62 -7.37 -3.11 12.72
CA ALA A 62 -8.42 -2.90 11.73
C ALA A 62 -9.43 -4.06 11.67
N PHE A 63 -8.95 -5.30 11.79
CA PHE A 63 -9.80 -6.50 11.79
C PHE A 63 -10.41 -6.84 13.15
N SER A 64 -9.95 -6.21 14.24
CA SER A 64 -10.49 -6.39 15.58
C SER A 64 -11.65 -5.42 15.90
N GLN A 65 -11.89 -4.43 15.04
CA GLN A 65 -12.97 -3.46 15.23
C GLN A 65 -14.35 -4.09 15.00
N LYS A 66 -15.35 -3.62 15.77
CA LYS A 66 -16.74 -4.06 15.60
C LYS A 66 -17.27 -3.60 14.24
N ARG A 67 -17.54 -4.55 13.34
CA ARG A 67 -18.01 -4.29 11.96
C ARG A 67 -19.25 -3.40 11.89
N GLU A 68 -20.16 -3.53 12.85
CA GLU A 68 -21.39 -2.74 12.98
C GLU A 68 -21.17 -1.23 13.13
N LYS A 69 -19.97 -0.82 13.58
CA LYS A 69 -19.62 0.59 13.78
C LYS A 69 -18.85 1.19 12.61
N LEU A 70 -18.53 0.40 11.58
CA LEU A 70 -17.71 0.83 10.47
C LEU A 70 -18.58 1.41 9.34
N PRO A 71 -18.19 2.54 8.75
CA PRO A 71 -18.81 3.03 7.51
C PRO A 71 -18.73 1.97 6.38
N PRO A 72 -19.75 1.87 5.51
CA PRO A 72 -19.78 0.86 4.44
C PRO A 72 -18.52 0.82 3.54
N PRO A 73 -17.92 1.95 3.12
CA PRO A 73 -16.70 1.92 2.32
C PRO A 73 -15.52 1.24 3.04
N GLN A 74 -15.34 1.53 4.33
CA GLN A 74 -14.29 0.93 5.15
C GLN A 74 -14.53 -0.57 5.33
N LEU A 75 -15.77 -0.97 5.58
CA LEU A 75 -16.13 -2.37 5.70
C LEU A 75 -15.86 -3.14 4.40
N ASN A 76 -16.18 -2.56 3.24
CA ASN A 76 -15.92 -3.18 1.95
C ASN A 76 -14.41 -3.33 1.67
N GLN A 77 -13.62 -2.31 2.00
CA GLN A 77 -12.16 -2.38 1.86
C GLN A 77 -11.57 -3.48 2.74
N LEU A 78 -11.96 -3.54 4.01
CA LEU A 78 -11.48 -4.56 4.94
C LEU A 78 -11.96 -5.96 4.53
N SER A 79 -13.21 -6.11 4.11
CA SER A 79 -13.74 -7.37 3.60
C SER A 79 -12.94 -7.87 2.40
N PHE A 80 -12.58 -6.97 1.47
CA PHE A 80 -11.73 -7.31 0.34
C PHE A 80 -10.32 -7.73 0.77
N ILE A 81 -9.66 -6.95 1.65
CA ILE A 81 -8.31 -7.29 2.14
C ILE A 81 -8.32 -8.65 2.85
N SER A 82 -9.36 -8.94 3.65
CA SER A 82 -9.48 -10.18 4.43
C SER A 82 -9.55 -11.46 3.59
N GLN A 83 -9.86 -11.35 2.29
CA GLN A 83 -9.83 -12.50 1.37
C GLN A 83 -8.39 -12.96 1.07
N PHE A 84 -7.40 -12.08 1.27
CA PHE A 84 -5.98 -12.35 1.02
C PHE A 84 -5.21 -12.51 2.33
N THR A 85 -5.43 -11.61 3.29
CA THR A 85 -4.76 -11.66 4.58
C THR A 85 -5.47 -10.83 5.64
N THR A 86 -5.29 -11.24 6.90
CA THR A 86 -5.63 -10.46 8.09
C THR A 86 -4.39 -10.16 8.94
N ASP A 87 -3.20 -10.62 8.52
CA ASP A 87 -1.93 -10.42 9.21
C ASP A 87 -1.35 -9.05 8.85
N ILE A 88 -1.60 -8.07 9.73
CA ILE A 88 -1.05 -6.72 9.64
C ILE A 88 -0.06 -6.52 10.78
N GLN A 89 1.19 -6.22 10.45
CA GLN A 89 2.27 -6.03 11.40
C GLN A 89 2.83 -4.62 11.34
N TYR A 90 3.25 -4.12 12.50
CA TYR A 90 3.91 -2.82 12.59
C TYR A 90 5.37 -2.93 12.16
N VAL A 91 5.80 -2.01 11.30
CA VAL A 91 7.20 -1.71 11.04
C VAL A 91 7.45 -0.24 11.40
N LYS A 92 8.60 0.09 11.96
CA LYS A 92 8.93 1.48 12.26
C LYS A 92 9.09 2.24 10.93
N GLY A 93 8.56 3.47 10.84
CA GLY A 93 8.69 4.26 9.60
C GLY A 93 10.14 4.45 9.14
N ALA A 94 11.09 4.55 10.09
CA ALA A 94 12.53 4.61 9.79
C ALA A 94 13.08 3.33 9.12
N ASP A 95 12.43 2.19 9.32
CA ASP A 95 12.77 0.92 8.70
C ASP A 95 11.92 0.66 7.43
N ASN A 96 10.85 1.43 7.24
CA ASN A 96 9.95 1.38 6.07
C ASN A 96 10.41 2.32 4.94
N VAL A 97 11.73 2.44 4.74
CA VAL A 97 12.38 3.46 3.89
C VAL A 97 11.85 3.44 2.46
N VAL A 98 11.61 2.26 1.90
CA VAL A 98 11.20 2.12 0.50
C VAL A 98 9.78 2.64 0.29
N ALA A 99 8.83 2.25 1.15
CA ALA A 99 7.45 2.74 1.07
C ALA A 99 7.36 4.24 1.38
N ASP A 100 8.14 4.71 2.36
CA ASP A 100 8.21 6.12 2.70
C ASP A 100 8.73 6.96 1.53
N ALA A 101 9.84 6.54 0.90
CA ALA A 101 10.38 7.20 -0.28
C ALA A 101 9.35 7.23 -1.42
N MET A 102 8.72 6.10 -1.73
CA MET A 102 7.74 5.99 -2.82
C MET A 102 6.44 6.79 -2.58
N SER A 103 6.03 6.98 -1.32
CA SER A 103 4.84 7.74 -0.97
C SER A 103 5.07 9.26 -1.01
N ARG A 104 6.32 9.70 -0.87
CA ARG A 104 6.73 11.11 -0.85
C ARG A 104 7.15 11.67 -2.21
N VAL A 105 7.27 10.85 -3.26
CA VAL A 105 7.64 11.33 -4.59
C VAL A 105 6.50 12.15 -5.20
N GLU A 106 6.65 13.48 -5.17
CA GLU A 106 5.87 14.40 -5.99
C GLU A 106 6.41 14.32 -7.42
N ALA A 107 5.89 13.39 -8.23
CA ALA A 107 6.18 13.23 -9.66
C ALA A 107 7.65 13.44 -10.08
N ILE A 108 8.36 12.37 -10.44
CA ILE A 108 9.55 12.54 -11.27
C ILE A 108 9.05 13.07 -12.63
N THR A 109 9.10 14.38 -12.84
CA THR A 109 9.02 14.96 -14.17
C THR A 109 10.27 14.47 -14.88
N LEU A 110 10.14 13.38 -15.63
CA LEU A 110 11.14 13.02 -16.62
C LEU A 110 11.07 14.12 -17.69
N GLU A 111 11.85 15.19 -17.53
CA GLU A 111 12.22 16.03 -18.66
C GLU A 111 13.18 15.23 -19.54
N GLY A 112 12.63 14.22 -20.20
CA GLY A 112 13.26 13.49 -21.29
C GLY A 112 12.84 14.17 -22.58
N ASP A 113 13.68 15.09 -23.05
CA ASP A 113 13.61 15.64 -24.40
C ASP A 113 13.78 14.50 -25.42
N HIS A 114 12.67 13.87 -25.82
CA HIS A 114 12.64 12.78 -26.81
C HIS A 114 12.91 13.27 -28.24
N THR A 115 13.25 14.55 -28.43
CA THR A 115 13.47 15.14 -29.75
C THR A 115 14.90 15.03 -30.29
N ALA A 116 15.85 14.50 -29.50
CA ALA A 116 17.27 14.47 -29.89
C ALA A 116 17.74 13.19 -30.63
N LEU A 117 16.87 12.22 -30.93
CA LEU A 117 17.23 10.99 -31.67
C LEU A 117 16.69 10.90 -33.11
N ALA A 118 16.23 12.02 -33.66
CA ALA A 118 15.88 12.12 -35.07
C ALA A 118 16.69 13.24 -35.76
N LYS A 119 17.95 12.96 -36.09
CA LYS A 119 18.67 13.47 -37.26
C LYS A 119 20.01 12.78 -37.45
#